data_AF-A0A4R7EQM3-F1
#
_entry.id   AF-A0A4R7EQM3-F1
#
_cell.length_a   1.000
_cell.length_b   1.000
_cell.length_c   1.000
_cell.angle_alpha   90.00
_cell.angle_beta   90.00
_cell.angle_gamma   90.00
#
_symmetry.space_group_name_H-M   'P 1'
#
loop_
_entity.id
_entity.type
_entity.pdbx_description
1 polymer ?
#
loop_
_entity_poly.entity_id
_entity_poly.type
_entity_poly.pdbx_seq_one_letter_code
_entity_poly.pdbx_strand_id
1 'polypeptide(L)'
;MKICFSDIRDVFLSIKRKSYDRKYANEIANAYIYEENQNIFFKDDMYDNYGFIFQFLSSEQFFISDNEFRNLIDSISYISEDKMEPKEIKKILYKKQIDELKRKYKNKVISKDIYNAQITKYLN
;
A
#
# COMPACT_ATOMS: atom_id res chain seq x y z
N MET A 1 1.08 -25.97 0.87
CA MET A 1 2.00 -25.34 -0.11
C MET A 1 2.44 -24.02 0.49
N LYS A 2 3.75 -23.79 0.66
CA LYS A 2 4.26 -22.52 1.21
C LYS A 2 4.27 -21.47 0.10
N ILE A 3 3.78 -20.26 0.40
CA ILE A 3 3.84 -19.10 -0.48
C ILE A 3 5.08 -18.30 -0.07
N CYS A 4 5.94 -17.98 -1.03
CA CYS A 4 7.10 -17.15 -0.80
C CYS A 4 7.01 -15.94 -1.73
N PHE A 5 7.04 -14.74 -1.13
CA PHE A 5 7.08 -13.48 -1.85
C PHE A 5 8.55 -13.03 -1.95
N SER A 6 9.05 -12.92 -3.18
CA SER A 6 10.43 -12.46 -3.42
C SER A 6 10.49 -10.96 -3.65
N ASP A 7 9.39 -10.34 -4.06
CA ASP A 7 9.27 -8.91 -4.29
C ASP A 7 7.88 -8.38 -3.89
N ILE A 8 7.77 -7.06 -3.64
CA ILE A 8 6.49 -6.44 -3.30
C ILE A 8 5.44 -6.59 -4.41
N ARG A 9 5.86 -6.66 -5.68
CA ARG A 9 4.96 -6.97 -6.79
C ARG A 9 4.29 -8.31 -6.62
N ASP A 10 5.01 -9.32 -6.15
CA ASP A 10 4.45 -10.66 -5.98
C ASP A 10 3.28 -10.64 -5.02
N VAL A 11 3.32 -9.79 -3.99
CA VAL A 11 2.23 -9.57 -3.05
C VAL A 11 0.98 -9.07 -3.79
N PHE A 12 1.10 -7.97 -4.54
CA PHE A 12 -0.03 -7.40 -5.28
C PHE A 12 -0.56 -8.32 -6.37
N LEU A 13 0.31 -8.97 -7.14
CA LEU A 13 -0.08 -9.96 -8.14
C LEU A 13 -0.78 -11.16 -7.53
N SER A 14 -0.36 -11.60 -6.34
CA SER A 14 -1.00 -12.71 -5.63
C SER A 14 -2.41 -12.35 -5.17
N ILE A 15 -2.60 -11.15 -4.63
CA ILE A 15 -3.94 -10.62 -4.29
C ILE A 15 -4.83 -10.57 -5.54
N LYS A 16 -4.29 -10.07 -6.66
CA LYS A 16 -5.00 -10.03 -7.94
C LYS A 16 -5.39 -11.42 -8.45
N ARG A 17 -4.47 -12.40 -8.39
CA ARG A 17 -4.73 -13.81 -8.77
C ARG A 17 -5.77 -14.48 -7.89
N LYS A 18 -5.95 -13.99 -6.66
CA LYS A 18 -7.04 -14.39 -5.75
C LYS A 18 -8.28 -13.49 -5.88
N SER A 19 -8.50 -12.92 -7.07
CA SER A 19 -9.68 -12.12 -7.39
C SER A 19 -9.89 -10.93 -6.45
N TYR A 20 -8.79 -10.33 -5.97
CA TYR A 20 -8.80 -9.20 -5.05
C TYR A 20 -9.47 -9.51 -3.71
N ASP A 21 -9.34 -10.74 -3.22
CA ASP A 21 -9.85 -11.14 -1.91
C ASP A 21 -9.15 -10.35 -0.78
N ARG A 22 -9.93 -9.55 -0.08
CA ARG A 22 -9.49 -8.70 1.04
C ARG A 22 -9.10 -9.50 2.27
N LYS A 23 -9.73 -10.65 2.51
CA LYS A 23 -9.35 -11.55 3.61
C LYS A 23 -7.98 -12.12 3.33
N TYR A 24 -7.74 -12.57 2.10
CA TYR A 24 -6.42 -13.04 1.69
C TYR A 24 -5.35 -11.93 1.77
N ALA A 25 -5.67 -10.70 1.36
CA ALA A 25 -4.77 -9.56 1.54
C ALA A 25 -4.42 -9.30 3.02
N ASN A 26 -5.41 -9.41 3.91
CA ASN A 26 -5.23 -9.29 5.36
C ASN A 26 -4.40 -10.45 5.93
N GLU A 27 -4.57 -11.68 5.42
CA GLU A 27 -3.74 -12.83 5.82
C GLU A 27 -2.26 -12.63 5.47
N ILE A 28 -1.96 -12.08 4.28
CA ILE A 28 -0.59 -11.70 3.90
C ILE A 28 -0.05 -10.64 4.87
N ALA A 29 -0.85 -9.62 5.18
CA ALA A 29 -0.46 -8.55 6.08
C ALA A 29 -0.15 -9.06 7.49
N ASN A 30 -1.01 -9.91 8.05
CA ASN A 30 -0.81 -10.47 9.38
C ASN A 30 0.40 -11.41 9.42
N ALA A 31 0.65 -12.17 8.36
CA ALA A 31 1.85 -12.98 8.24
C ALA A 31 3.14 -12.15 8.30
N TYR A 32 3.13 -10.94 7.73
CA TYR A 32 4.25 -10.02 7.81
C TYR A 32 4.38 -9.37 9.19
N ILE A 33 3.27 -8.86 9.75
CA ILE A 33 3.29 -8.06 10.99
C ILE A 33 3.56 -8.90 12.24
N TYR A 34 2.96 -10.08 12.33
CA TYR A 34 3.00 -10.90 13.54
C TYR A 34 3.86 -12.15 13.39
N GLU A 35 4.35 -12.45 12.16
CA GLU A 35 5.10 -13.68 11.84
C GLU A 35 4.34 -14.98 12.20
N GLU A 36 3.02 -14.87 12.40
CA GLU A 36 2.17 -15.96 12.92
C GLU A 36 1.88 -17.06 11.88
N ASN A 37 2.10 -16.79 10.59
CA ASN A 37 1.71 -17.69 9.51
C ASN A 37 2.92 -18.45 8.93
N GLN A 38 3.09 -19.71 9.35
CA GLN A 38 4.15 -20.62 8.85
C GLN A 38 4.04 -21.01 7.36
N ASN A 39 3.03 -20.52 6.64
CA ASN A 39 2.82 -20.81 5.22
C ASN A 39 3.16 -19.63 4.30
N ILE A 40 3.37 -18.42 4.83
CA ILE A 40 3.71 -17.23 4.04
C ILE A 40 5.07 -16.73 4.49
N PHE A 41 5.99 -16.55 3.54
CA PHE A 41 7.37 -16.12 3.78
C PHE A 41 7.72 -14.93 2.91
N PHE A 42 8.53 -14.03 3.45
CA PHE A 42 9.08 -12.85 2.77
C PHE A 42 10.60 -12.98 2.75
N LYS A 43 11.27 -12.43 1.73
CA LYS A 43 12.75 -12.35 1.73
C LYS A 43 13.19 -11.08 2.47
N ASP A 44 13.93 -11.29 3.57
CA ASP A 44 14.01 -10.38 4.72
C ASP A 44 14.49 -8.94 4.44
N ASP A 45 15.40 -8.70 3.48
CA ASP A 45 15.98 -7.36 3.30
C ASP A 45 15.15 -6.40 2.44
N MET A 46 14.15 -6.91 1.70
CA MET A 46 13.45 -6.12 0.69
C MET A 46 12.21 -5.39 1.24
N TYR A 47 11.74 -5.75 2.44
CA TYR A 47 10.44 -5.27 2.94
C TYR A 47 10.51 -4.22 4.04
N ASP A 48 11.70 -3.89 4.56
CA ASP A 48 11.89 -2.87 5.60
C ASP A 48 11.23 -1.53 5.27
N ASN A 49 11.26 -1.13 3.99
CA ASN A 49 10.66 0.12 3.52
C ASN A 49 9.18 0.00 3.10
N TYR A 50 8.59 -1.20 3.19
CA TYR A 50 7.24 -1.52 2.72
C TYR A 50 6.25 -1.84 3.84
N GLY A 51 6.62 -1.68 5.11
CA GLY A 51 5.72 -1.90 6.25
C GLY A 51 4.36 -1.19 6.12
N PHE A 52 4.33 0.00 5.51
CA PHE A 52 3.09 0.75 5.24
C PHE A 52 2.09 0.01 4.33
N ILE A 53 2.58 -0.85 3.43
CA ILE A 53 1.70 -1.67 2.57
C ILE A 53 0.97 -2.69 3.42
N PHE A 54 1.67 -3.38 4.31
CA PHE A 54 1.05 -4.38 5.18
C PHE A 54 0.11 -3.73 6.19
N GLN A 55 0.43 -2.53 6.69
CA GLN A 55 -0.53 -1.74 7.47
C GLN A 55 -1.80 -1.41 6.67
N PHE A 56 -1.65 -0.98 5.41
CA PHE A 56 -2.79 -0.72 4.54
C PHE A 56 -3.63 -1.99 4.32
N LEU A 57 -2.97 -3.11 4.02
CA LEU A 57 -3.63 -4.39 3.78
C LEU A 57 -4.23 -5.01 5.05
N SER A 58 -3.77 -4.67 6.25
CA SER A 58 -4.36 -5.21 7.50
C SER A 58 -5.57 -4.41 7.99
N SER A 59 -5.63 -3.10 7.70
CA SER A 59 -6.62 -2.21 8.31
C SER A 59 -7.23 -1.21 7.34
N GLU A 60 -6.41 -0.47 6.60
CA GLU A 60 -6.90 0.70 5.86
C GLU A 60 -7.75 0.32 4.64
N GLN A 61 -7.51 -0.87 4.08
CA GLN A 61 -8.25 -1.38 2.94
C GLN A 61 -9.76 -1.45 3.21
N PHE A 62 -10.21 -1.62 4.46
CA PHE A 62 -11.64 -1.73 4.80
C PHE A 62 -12.39 -0.38 4.78
N PHE A 63 -11.67 0.75 4.69
CA PHE A 63 -12.26 2.09 4.57
C PHE A 63 -12.51 2.53 3.13
N ILE A 64 -12.14 1.71 2.14
CA ILE A 64 -12.33 2.01 0.71
C ILE A 64 -13.27 1.00 0.07
N SER A 65 -13.96 1.40 -1.00
CA SER A 65 -14.84 0.52 -1.77
C SER A 65 -14.07 -0.59 -2.50
N ASP A 66 -14.76 -1.66 -2.87
CA ASP A 66 -14.16 -2.78 -3.62
C ASP A 66 -13.57 -2.36 -4.96
N ASN A 67 -14.23 -1.41 -5.63
CA ASN A 67 -13.72 -0.86 -6.88
C ASN A 67 -12.45 -0.02 -6.65
N GLU A 68 -12.42 0.81 -5.59
CA GLU A 68 -11.19 1.55 -5.21
C GLU A 68 -10.05 0.58 -4.88
N PHE A 69 -10.33 -0.49 -4.12
CA PHE A 69 -9.32 -1.50 -3.78
C PHE A 69 -8.77 -2.19 -5.03
N ARG A 70 -9.63 -2.67 -5.93
CA ARG A 70 -9.22 -3.28 -7.21
C ARG A 70 -8.33 -2.35 -8.03
N ASN A 71 -8.76 -1.10 -8.19
CA ASN A 71 -8.01 -0.09 -8.94
C ASN A 71 -6.64 0.20 -8.32
N LEU A 72 -6.53 0.23 -6.99
CA LEU A 72 -5.25 0.40 -6.30
C LEU A 72 -4.32 -0.79 -6.54
N ILE A 73 -4.81 -2.02 -6.32
CA ILE A 73 -4.03 -3.24 -6.54
C ILE A 73 -3.56 -3.33 -7.99
N ASP A 74 -4.42 -3.02 -8.96
CA ASP A 74 -4.05 -2.98 -10.38
C ASP A 74 -3.00 -1.90 -10.64
N SER A 75 -3.24 -0.66 -10.18
CA SER A 75 -2.32 0.46 -10.41
C SER A 75 -0.93 0.17 -9.88
N ILE A 76 -0.82 -0.47 -8.71
CA ILE A 76 0.47 -0.81 -8.11
C ILE A 76 1.12 -2.00 -8.81
N SER A 77 0.33 -3.01 -9.20
CA SER A 77 0.83 -4.19 -9.93
C SER A 77 1.46 -3.84 -11.28
N TYR A 78 1.05 -2.72 -11.90
CA TYR A 78 1.54 -2.26 -13.20
C TYR A 78 2.65 -1.19 -13.12
N ILE A 79 3.12 -0.83 -11.92
CA ILE A 79 4.31 0.02 -11.78
C ILE A 79 5.50 -0.75 -12.37
N SER A 80 6.26 -0.11 -13.28
CA SER A 80 7.48 -0.72 -13.87
C SER A 80 8.48 -1.13 -12.79
N GLU A 81 9.28 -2.18 -13.04
CA GLU A 81 10.24 -2.72 -12.04
C GLU A 81 11.15 -1.63 -11.49
N ASP A 82 11.71 -0.83 -12.39
CA ASP A 82 12.60 0.29 -12.06
C ASP A 82 11.92 1.45 -11.31
N LYS A 83 10.60 1.37 -11.05
CA LYS A 83 9.81 2.41 -10.38
C LYS A 83 9.02 1.91 -9.17
N MET A 84 9.21 0.65 -8.75
CA MET A 84 8.69 0.16 -7.47
C MET A 84 9.50 0.75 -6.32
N GLU A 85 9.40 2.05 -6.17
CA GLU A 85 9.94 2.82 -5.06
C GLU A 85 8.81 3.03 -4.04
N PRO A 86 9.08 2.91 -2.72
CA PRO A 86 8.08 3.11 -1.67
C PRO A 86 7.24 4.38 -1.85
N LYS A 87 7.89 5.47 -2.26
CA LYS A 87 7.25 6.78 -2.48
C LYS A 87 6.24 6.77 -3.63
N GLU A 88 6.51 6.03 -4.71
CA GLU A 88 5.58 5.93 -5.84
C GLU A 88 4.35 5.09 -5.47
N ILE A 89 4.55 4.02 -4.70
CA ILE A 89 3.44 3.22 -4.17
C ILE A 89 2.59 4.06 -3.20
N LYS A 90 3.21 4.81 -2.28
CA LYS A 90 2.53 5.73 -1.35
C LYS A 90 1.68 6.77 -2.11
N LYS A 91 2.17 7.33 -3.22
CA LYS A 91 1.40 8.27 -4.06
C LYS A 91 0.13 7.64 -4.62
N ILE A 92 0.16 6.35 -4.96
CA ILE A 92 -1.02 5.64 -5.47
C ILE A 92 -1.99 5.32 -4.32
N LEU A 93 -1.50 4.70 -3.24
CA LEU A 93 -2.32 4.36 -2.07
C LEU A 93 -3.01 5.57 -1.45
N TYR A 94 -2.29 6.67 -1.28
CA TYR A 94 -2.77 7.87 -0.61
C TYR A 94 -3.18 8.99 -1.56
N LYS A 95 -3.43 8.67 -2.84
CA LYS A 95 -3.75 9.65 -3.88
C LYS A 95 -4.89 10.59 -3.47
N LYS A 96 -5.97 10.02 -2.91
CA LYS A 96 -7.17 10.76 -2.51
C LYS A 96 -6.86 11.76 -1.40
N GLN A 97 -6.13 11.34 -0.37
CA GLN A 97 -5.71 12.17 0.75
C GLN A 97 -4.75 13.29 0.28
N ILE A 98 -3.80 12.94 -0.59
CA ILE A 98 -2.84 13.89 -1.16
C ILE A 98 -3.55 14.95 -2.02
N ASP A 99 -4.51 14.55 -2.86
CA ASP A 99 -5.24 15.46 -3.73
C ASP A 99 -6.18 16.36 -2.93
N GLU A 100 -6.80 15.86 -1.87
CA GLU A 100 -7.58 16.66 -0.94
C GLU A 100 -6.72 17.72 -0.22
N LEU A 101 -5.52 17.35 0.25
CA LEU A 101 -4.57 18.28 0.85
C LEU A 101 -4.15 19.37 -0.15
N LYS A 102 -3.82 18.99 -1.40
CA LYS A 102 -3.50 19.94 -2.47
C LYS A 102 -4.65 20.91 -2.70
N ARG A 103 -5.90 20.43 -2.73
CA ARG A 103 -7.09 21.26 -2.89
C ARG A 103 -7.26 22.23 -1.72
N LYS A 104 -7.15 21.75 -0.48
CA LYS A 104 -7.23 22.59 0.74
C LYS A 104 -6.15 23.69 0.73
N TYR A 105 -4.94 23.36 0.31
CA TYR A 105 -3.86 24.33 0.18
C TYR A 105 -4.12 25.36 -0.94
N LYS A 106 -4.51 24.91 -2.15
CA LYS A 106 -4.85 25.81 -3.27
C LYS A 106 -5.96 26.80 -2.91
N ASN A 107 -6.94 26.35 -2.14
CA ASN A 107 -8.06 27.18 -1.68
C ASN A 107 -7.73 27.98 -0.40
N LYS A 108 -6.48 27.98 0.06
CA LYS A 108 -6.00 28.70 1.26
C LYS A 108 -6.75 28.32 2.55
N VAL A 109 -7.29 27.10 2.62
CA VAL A 109 -7.95 26.55 3.83
C VAL A 109 -6.90 26.16 4.87
N ILE A 110 -5.72 25.73 4.42
CA ILE A 110 -4.57 25.39 5.27
C ILE A 110 -3.33 26.18 4.82
N SER A 111 -2.41 26.44 5.75
CA SER A 111 -1.13 27.08 5.46
C SER A 111 -0.18 26.14 4.72
N LYS A 112 0.89 26.71 4.13
CA LYS A 112 1.98 25.95 3.50
C LYS A 112 2.65 25.01 4.49
N ASP A 113 2.83 25.43 5.74
CA ASP A 113 3.49 24.62 6.77
C ASP A 113 2.63 23.42 7.16
N ILE A 114 1.31 23.62 7.34
CA ILE A 114 0.37 22.52 7.59
C ILE A 114 0.37 21.55 6.40
N TYR A 115 0.33 22.07 5.18
CA TYR A 115 0.39 21.24 3.97
C TYR A 115 1.67 20.40 3.92
N ASN A 116 2.84 21.02 4.16
CA ASN A 116 4.14 20.35 4.14
C ASN A 116 4.26 19.27 5.24
N ALA A 117 3.78 19.57 6.45
CA ALA A 117 3.78 18.60 7.54
C ALA A 117 2.89 17.38 7.21
N GLN A 118 1.69 17.62 6.69
CA GLN A 118 0.74 16.56 6.36
C GLN A 118 1.19 15.73 5.14
N ILE A 119 1.72 16.36 4.08
CA ILE A 119 2.17 15.60 2.90
C ILE A 119 3.40 14.73 3.22
N THR A 120 4.26 15.19 4.13
CA THR A 120 5.41 14.42 4.62
C THR A 120 4.95 13.14 5.29
N LYS A 121 3.88 13.18 6.11
CA LYS A 121 3.28 11.99 6.72
C LYS A 121 2.86 10.92 5.71
N TYR A 122 2.39 11.32 4.53
CA TYR A 122 1.93 10.38 3.51
C TYR A 122 3.02 9.89 2.57
N LEU A 123 4.15 10.61 2.45
CA LEU A 123 5.17 10.33 1.43
C LEU A 123 6.52 9.90 1.99
N ASN A 124 6.81 10.19 3.26
CA ASN A 124 8.02 9.75 3.95
C ASN A 124 7.73 8.60 4.90
#